data_AF-A0ABD3NF61-F1
#
_entry.id   AF-A0ABD3NF61-F1
#
_cell.length_a   1.000
_cell.length_b   1.000
_cell.length_c   1.000
_cell.angle_alpha   90.00
_cell.angle_beta   90.00
_cell.angle_gamma   90.00
#
_symmetry.space_group_name_H-M   'P 1'
#
loop_
_entity.id
_entity.type
_entity.pdbx_description
1 polymer ?
#
loop_
_entity_poly.entity_id
_entity_poly.type
_entity_poly.pdbx_seq_one_letter_code
_entity_poly.pdbx_strand_id
1 'polypeptide(L)'
;MKSSPIRLIGQSIKVVDHEGLTITECIGNASTSIDDLSLALVNVQGPTSEPWLTIHYDEYMHVTEGCLELHYELDNKSLNTVFIAKGTRFQPRFPAGITKYIPVCLPAFQPERCIREEGTEASNVSKKLKELHSKLTAAEVNEKYNRVDTIYHMCQKKAWEDCKSQRKAYFPPTFVADGKMTHATSVPGRLISTANHFYTDSVGDWICLELNRGGLEQLGIVTVFEAAMPVGEKAADGKWEDFVFPHIYGGIPTHLEGIVTNIYEMVRSNDGTFLSIKDLTG
;
A
#
# COMPACT_ATOMS: atom_id res chain seq x y z
N MET A 1 -19.85 -18.06 -0.50
CA MET A 1 -20.24 -18.00 0.93
C MET A 1 -20.01 -16.58 1.41
N LYS A 2 -20.96 -15.93 2.11
CA LYS A 2 -20.71 -14.61 2.70
C LYS A 2 -19.72 -14.79 3.86
N SER A 3 -18.59 -14.09 3.81
CA SER A 3 -17.62 -14.08 4.91
C SER A 3 -18.26 -13.48 6.16
N SER A 4 -17.81 -13.92 7.33
CA SER A 4 -18.24 -13.35 8.62
C SER A 4 -17.98 -11.84 8.64
N PRO A 5 -18.95 -11.01 9.10
CA PRO A 5 -18.75 -9.56 9.21
C PRO A 5 -17.70 -9.18 10.27
N ILE A 6 -17.36 -10.11 11.17
CA ILE A 6 -16.32 -9.96 12.19
C ILE A 6 -15.14 -10.86 11.82
N ARG A 7 -13.94 -10.29 11.79
CA ARG A 7 -12.70 -11.00 11.45
C ARG A 7 -11.53 -10.53 12.33
N LEU A 8 -10.59 -11.44 12.58
CA LEU A 8 -9.29 -11.09 13.16
C LEU A 8 -8.43 -10.40 12.10
N ILE A 9 -7.83 -9.27 12.45
CA ILE A 9 -7.04 -8.44 11.52
C ILE A 9 -5.53 -8.41 11.83
N GLY A 10 -5.11 -8.93 12.98
CA GLY A 10 -3.71 -9.03 13.36
C GLY A 10 -3.54 -9.07 14.88
N GLN A 11 -2.30 -8.87 15.32
CA GLN A 11 -1.93 -8.77 16.73
C GLN A 11 -1.07 -7.52 16.93
N SER A 12 -1.15 -6.90 18.11
CA SER A 12 -0.33 -5.74 18.43
C SER A 12 1.16 -6.07 18.48
N ILE A 13 2.00 -5.17 17.99
CA ILE A 13 3.46 -5.30 17.98
C ILE A 13 4.10 -4.11 18.70
N LYS A 14 5.10 -4.37 19.53
CA LYS A 14 5.90 -3.29 20.14
C LYS A 14 6.89 -2.76 19.09
N VAL A 15 6.66 -1.54 18.62
CA VAL A 15 7.45 -0.90 17.55
C VAL A 15 8.51 0.05 18.09
N VAL A 16 8.33 0.56 19.31
CA VAL A 16 9.36 1.35 20.02
C VAL A 16 9.47 0.85 21.46
N ASP A 17 10.70 0.66 21.92
CA ASP A 17 11.06 0.41 23.32
C ASP A 17 12.44 1.04 23.58
N HIS A 18 12.44 2.28 24.05
CA HIS A 18 13.68 3.04 24.21
C HIS A 18 13.54 4.13 25.28
N GLU A 19 14.49 4.17 26.22
CA GLU A 19 14.64 5.25 27.22
C GLU A 19 13.34 5.68 27.91
N GLY A 20 12.48 4.70 28.24
CA GLY A 20 11.21 4.95 28.93
C GLY A 20 10.05 5.36 28.01
N LEU A 21 10.26 5.47 26.69
CA LEU A 21 9.21 5.54 25.68
C LEU A 21 8.95 4.14 25.12
N THR A 22 7.69 3.71 25.18
CA THR A 22 7.23 2.49 24.52
C THR A 22 6.03 2.79 23.63
N ILE A 23 6.05 2.28 22.40
CA ILE A 23 4.93 2.36 21.46
C ILE A 23 4.56 0.95 21.04
N THR A 24 3.31 0.57 21.30
CA THR A 24 2.72 -0.69 20.84
C THR A 24 1.68 -0.38 19.78
N GLU A 25 1.97 -0.71 18.52
CA GLU A 25 1.00 -0.55 17.44
C GLU A 25 -0.03 -1.69 17.52
N CYS A 26 -1.31 -1.35 17.64
CA CYS A 26 -2.41 -2.30 17.65
C CYS A 26 -2.99 -2.47 16.25
N ILE A 27 -3.15 -1.37 15.52
CA ILE A 27 -3.59 -1.33 14.12
C ILE A 27 -2.62 -0.40 13.38
N GLY A 28 -2.25 -0.76 12.16
CA GLY A 28 -1.35 0.03 11.33
C GLY A 28 -0.52 -0.83 10.39
N ASN A 29 0.50 -0.20 9.81
CA ASN A 29 1.35 -0.79 8.79
C ASN A 29 2.21 -1.93 9.33
N ALA A 30 2.70 -1.84 10.57
CA ALA A 30 3.56 -2.86 11.16
C ALA A 30 2.76 -4.03 11.78
N SER A 31 1.64 -3.75 12.46
CA SER A 31 0.90 -4.76 13.24
C SER A 31 -0.18 -5.50 12.44
N THR A 32 -0.86 -4.80 11.54
CA THR A 32 -2.03 -5.34 10.79
C THR A 32 -1.89 -5.21 9.28
N SER A 33 -0.79 -4.62 8.79
CA SER A 33 -0.57 -4.31 7.37
C SER A 33 -1.67 -3.45 6.72
N ILE A 34 -2.35 -2.60 7.50
CA ILE A 34 -3.41 -1.69 7.02
C ILE A 34 -2.86 -0.28 6.98
N ASP A 35 -3.10 0.42 5.86
CA ASP A 35 -2.66 1.81 5.68
C ASP A 35 -3.78 2.84 5.88
N ASP A 36 -5.03 2.42 6.03
CA ASP A 36 -6.17 3.34 6.18
C ASP A 36 -6.25 3.97 7.59
N LEU A 37 -5.69 3.30 8.59
CA LEU A 37 -5.81 3.64 10.00
C LEU A 37 -4.59 3.10 10.76
N SER A 38 -4.05 3.90 11.68
CA SER A 38 -3.21 3.37 12.76
C SER A 38 -3.79 3.70 14.12
N LEU A 39 -3.60 2.78 15.07
CA LEU A 39 -3.91 2.93 16.49
C LEU A 39 -2.75 2.35 17.29
N ALA A 40 -2.19 3.13 18.20
CA ALA A 40 -1.13 2.66 19.09
C ALA A 40 -1.44 2.93 20.56
N LEU A 41 -0.75 2.19 21.42
CA LEU A 41 -0.67 2.45 22.85
C LEU A 41 0.72 3.01 23.14
N VAL A 42 0.78 4.25 23.60
CA VAL A 42 2.03 4.92 23.93
C VAL A 42 2.15 5.08 25.44
N ASN A 43 3.32 4.78 25.96
CA ASN A 43 3.66 4.98 27.36
C ASN A 43 5.03 5.66 27.48
N VAL A 44 5.07 6.74 28.25
CA VAL A 44 6.24 7.58 28.50
C VAL A 44 6.50 7.58 30.00
N GLN A 45 7.65 7.07 30.44
CA GLN A 45 7.93 6.89 31.88
C GLN A 45 8.56 8.12 32.53
N GLY A 46 9.45 8.82 31.83
CA GLY A 46 10.17 9.99 32.36
C GLY A 46 9.75 11.31 31.69
N PRO A 47 10.04 12.47 32.32
CA PRO A 47 9.87 13.76 31.68
C PRO A 47 10.66 13.85 30.39
N THR A 48 9.99 14.18 29.27
CA THR A 48 10.63 14.27 27.96
C THR A 48 9.80 15.11 26.98
N SER A 49 10.35 15.36 25.81
CA SER A 49 9.65 15.94 24.67
C SER A 49 10.08 15.25 23.39
N GLU A 50 9.14 15.04 22.48
CA GLU A 50 9.47 14.70 21.09
C GLU A 50 10.13 15.92 20.42
N PRO A 51 10.87 15.74 19.30
CA PRO A 51 11.22 16.86 18.43
C PRO A 51 9.95 17.56 17.88
N TRP A 52 10.13 18.69 17.21
CA TRP A 52 9.03 19.27 16.45
C TRP A 52 8.63 18.32 15.31
N LEU A 53 7.33 18.10 15.20
CA LEU A 53 6.71 17.20 14.22
C LEU A 53 5.90 18.02 13.23
N THR A 54 5.95 17.67 11.95
CA THR A 54 4.95 18.09 10.96
C THR A 54 4.35 16.83 10.34
N ILE A 55 3.05 16.62 10.57
CA ILE A 55 2.35 15.41 10.14
C ILE A 55 1.62 15.63 8.81
N HIS A 56 1.63 14.63 7.93
CA HIS A 56 0.92 14.63 6.64
C HIS A 56 -0.32 13.74 6.65
N TYR A 57 -0.88 13.52 7.84
CA TYR A 57 -2.11 12.78 8.13
C TYR A 57 -2.90 13.52 9.20
N ASP A 58 -4.18 13.18 9.33
CA ASP A 58 -5.00 13.63 10.45
C ASP A 58 -4.76 12.71 11.66
N GLU A 59 -4.65 13.28 12.86
CA GLU A 59 -4.39 12.52 14.08
C GLU A 59 -5.34 12.90 15.21
N TYR A 60 -5.87 11.90 15.89
CA TYR A 60 -6.55 12.05 17.17
C TYR A 60 -5.66 11.51 18.26
N MET A 61 -5.48 12.25 19.35
CA MET A 61 -4.79 11.74 20.53
C MET A 61 -5.72 11.79 21.74
N HIS A 62 -5.71 10.72 22.54
CA HIS A 62 -6.44 10.65 23.79
C HIS A 62 -5.51 10.23 24.94
N VAL A 63 -5.35 11.07 25.96
CA VAL A 63 -4.56 10.79 27.15
C VAL A 63 -5.39 9.95 28.11
N THR A 64 -4.88 8.79 28.48
CA THR A 64 -5.54 7.87 29.43
C THR A 64 -4.96 7.96 30.83
N GLU A 65 -3.70 8.40 30.96
CA GLU A 65 -3.02 8.63 32.24
C GLU A 65 -1.94 9.70 32.07
N GLY A 66 -1.70 10.53 33.10
CA GLY A 66 -0.65 11.54 33.10
C GLY A 66 -1.02 12.83 32.38
N CYS A 67 -0.02 13.50 31.79
CA CYS A 67 -0.18 14.82 31.18
C CYS A 67 0.62 14.92 29.89
N LEU A 68 -0.07 15.24 28.79
CA LEU A 68 0.51 15.61 27.51
C LEU A 68 0.22 17.10 27.25
N GLU A 69 1.27 17.85 26.97
CA GLU A 69 1.17 19.20 26.45
C GLU A 69 1.46 19.20 24.95
N LEU A 70 0.63 19.90 24.18
CA LEU A 70 0.87 20.11 22.76
C LEU A 70 1.20 21.58 22.54
N HIS A 71 2.44 21.81 22.14
CA HIS A 71 2.95 23.14 21.83
C HIS A 71 2.75 23.37 20.33
N TYR A 72 2.06 24.45 19.97
CA TYR A 72 1.76 24.84 18.59
C TYR A 72 2.06 26.33 18.41
N GLU A 73 3.10 26.66 17.65
CA GLU A 73 3.55 28.04 17.44
C GLU A 73 3.72 28.86 18.75
N LEU A 74 2.87 29.89 18.96
CA LEU A 74 2.87 30.80 20.11
C LEU A 74 1.81 30.44 21.18
N ASP A 75 1.02 29.39 20.98
CA ASP A 75 -0.10 29.03 21.86
C ASP A 75 0.05 27.61 22.41
N ASN A 76 -0.13 27.47 23.72
CA ASN A 76 0.07 26.20 24.43
C ASN A 76 -1.28 25.64 24.88
N LYS A 77 -1.56 24.39 24.54
CA LYS A 77 -2.78 23.70 25.00
C LYS A 77 -2.42 22.41 25.71
N SER A 78 -2.83 22.31 26.98
CA SER A 78 -2.89 21.04 27.72
C SER A 78 -4.29 20.46 27.53
N LEU A 79 -4.38 19.27 26.94
CA LEU A 79 -5.66 18.71 26.49
C LEU A 79 -5.67 17.20 26.70
N ASN A 80 -6.80 16.68 27.20
CA ASN A 80 -7.00 15.24 27.39
C ASN A 80 -7.33 14.52 26.09
N THR A 81 -7.95 15.21 25.12
CA THR A 81 -8.30 14.63 23.81
C THR A 81 -8.21 15.70 22.76
N VAL A 82 -7.48 15.43 21.68
CA VAL A 82 -7.21 16.41 20.64
C VAL A 82 -7.38 15.84 19.26
N PHE A 83 -7.65 16.74 18.33
CA PHE A 83 -7.51 16.53 16.90
C PHE A 83 -6.38 17.42 16.40
N ILE A 84 -5.48 16.84 15.62
CA ILE A 84 -4.35 17.51 14.98
C ILE A 84 -4.54 17.31 13.47
N ALA A 85 -4.80 18.41 12.77
CA ALA A 85 -5.04 18.37 11.33
C ALA A 85 -3.74 18.09 10.56
N LYS A 86 -3.84 17.43 9.41
CA LYS A 86 -2.71 17.30 8.49
C LYS A 86 -2.07 18.66 8.15
N GLY A 87 -0.76 18.68 8.01
CA GLY A 87 0.06 19.87 7.80
C GLY A 87 0.37 20.67 9.07
N THR A 88 -0.14 20.24 10.24
CA THR A 88 0.13 20.91 11.52
C THR A 88 1.55 20.62 11.99
N ARG A 89 2.28 21.68 12.35
CA ARG A 89 3.58 21.59 13.02
C ARG A 89 3.41 21.76 14.53
N PHE A 90 3.78 20.78 15.35
CA PHE A 90 3.56 20.80 16.80
C PHE A 90 4.67 20.05 17.55
N GLN A 91 4.73 20.20 18.87
CA GLN A 91 5.65 19.47 19.73
C GLN A 91 4.92 18.83 20.92
N PRO A 92 4.88 17.48 20.98
CA PRO A 92 4.49 16.74 22.19
C PRO A 92 5.50 16.93 23.33
N ARG A 93 5.00 17.31 24.50
CA ARG A 93 5.79 17.36 25.74
C ARG A 93 5.10 16.59 26.86
N PHE A 94 5.90 15.88 27.63
CA PHE A 94 5.47 15.03 28.73
C PHE A 94 6.12 15.52 30.04
N PRO A 95 5.71 16.68 30.57
CA PRO A 95 6.44 17.37 31.65
C PRO A 95 6.50 16.56 32.96
N ALA A 96 5.45 15.79 33.26
CA ALA A 96 5.40 14.97 34.48
C ALA A 96 6.07 13.59 34.32
N GLY A 97 6.36 13.15 33.09
CA GLY A 97 6.55 11.73 32.80
C GLY A 97 5.27 10.92 33.06
N ILE A 98 5.40 9.60 33.17
CA ILE A 98 4.32 8.64 33.49
C ILE A 98 3.02 8.95 32.72
N THR A 99 3.13 9.13 31.41
CA THR A 99 2.01 9.49 30.55
C THR A 99 1.67 8.34 29.63
N LYS A 100 0.39 7.99 29.57
CA LYS A 100 -0.16 7.01 28.62
C LYS A 100 -1.18 7.70 27.73
N TYR A 101 -1.06 7.46 26.44
CA TYR A 101 -1.99 8.02 25.47
C TYR A 101 -2.17 7.10 24.26
N ILE A 102 -3.25 7.35 23.54
CA ILE A 102 -3.67 6.60 22.35
C ILE A 102 -3.69 7.58 21.18
N PRO A 103 -2.69 7.54 20.28
CA PRO A 103 -2.78 8.18 18.98
C PRO A 103 -3.56 7.31 17.99
N VAL A 104 -4.34 7.97 17.15
CA VAL A 104 -5.10 7.39 16.04
C VAL A 104 -4.85 8.22 14.79
N CYS A 105 -4.24 7.65 13.76
CA CYS A 105 -3.87 8.37 12.53
C CYS A 105 -4.72 7.92 11.34
N LEU A 106 -5.08 8.87 10.49
CA LEU A 106 -5.82 8.68 9.24
C LEU A 106 -5.14 9.47 8.11
N PRO A 107 -4.48 8.79 7.13
CA PRO A 107 -4.20 7.36 7.06
C PRO A 107 -3.21 6.89 8.14
N ALA A 108 -2.90 5.60 8.16
CA ALA A 108 -1.95 5.01 9.10
C ALA A 108 -0.60 5.73 9.11
N PHE A 109 0.04 5.74 10.28
CA PHE A 109 1.38 6.28 10.46
C PHE A 109 2.39 5.59 9.54
N GLN A 110 3.25 6.40 8.93
CA GLN A 110 4.47 6.01 8.24
C GLN A 110 5.55 7.06 8.54
N PRO A 111 6.83 6.68 8.70
CA PRO A 111 7.92 7.63 8.94
C PRO A 111 7.98 8.75 7.90
N GLU A 112 7.71 8.44 6.63
CA GLU A 112 7.74 9.37 5.51
C GLU A 112 6.61 10.42 5.56
N ARG A 113 5.55 10.15 6.34
CA ARG A 113 4.41 11.05 6.54
C ARG A 113 4.55 11.91 7.81
N CYS A 114 5.65 11.77 8.55
CA CYS A 114 5.90 12.52 9.77
C CYS A 114 7.30 13.15 9.70
N ILE A 115 7.36 14.43 9.35
CA ILE A 115 8.62 15.17 9.36
C ILE A 115 8.99 15.39 10.82
N ARG A 116 10.17 14.89 11.21
CA ARG A 116 10.74 15.06 12.55
C ARG A 116 11.93 16.01 12.47
N GLU A 117 11.85 17.15 13.13
CA GLU A 117 12.96 18.13 13.22
C GLU A 117 13.97 17.68 14.29
N GLU A 118 14.67 16.61 13.98
CA GLU A 118 15.80 16.11 14.78
C GLU A 118 17.07 16.90 14.42
N GLY A 119 18.06 16.92 15.32
CA GLY A 119 19.37 17.52 15.03
C GLY A 119 20.10 16.80 13.89
N THR A 120 21.39 17.10 13.69
CA THR A 120 22.19 16.53 12.58
C THR A 120 22.35 15.00 12.62
N GLU A 121 21.95 14.34 13.71
CA GLU A 121 21.91 12.89 13.84
C GLU A 121 20.48 12.40 14.07
N ALA A 122 20.04 11.42 13.26
CA ALA A 122 18.75 10.76 13.45
C ALA A 122 18.72 10.02 14.79
N SER A 123 17.64 10.20 15.55
CA SER A 123 17.44 9.52 16.82
C SER A 123 17.39 7.99 16.64
N ASN A 124 17.67 7.24 17.71
CA ASN A 124 17.51 5.77 17.71
C ASN A 124 16.06 5.36 17.37
N VAL A 125 15.08 6.20 17.74
CA VAL A 125 13.67 6.03 17.38
C VAL A 125 13.48 6.14 15.87
N SER A 126 13.99 7.19 15.23
CA SER A 126 13.91 7.37 13.76
C SER A 126 14.58 6.22 12.99
N LYS A 127 15.75 5.75 13.46
CA LYS A 127 16.43 4.59 12.84
C LYS A 127 15.60 3.33 12.97
N LYS A 128 15.07 3.03 14.16
CA LYS A 128 14.28 1.81 14.39
C LYS A 128 12.97 1.80 13.62
N LEU A 129 12.30 2.94 13.55
CA LEU A 129 11.11 3.10 12.72
C LEU A 129 11.44 2.87 11.24
N LYS A 130 12.55 3.43 10.72
CA LYS A 130 12.98 3.14 9.34
C LYS A 130 13.28 1.67 9.10
N GLU A 131 13.92 0.97 10.03
CA GLU A 131 14.14 -0.49 9.93
C GLU A 131 12.83 -1.28 9.92
N LEU A 132 11.90 -0.97 10.84
CA LEU A 132 10.61 -1.65 10.93
C LEU A 132 9.72 -1.38 9.72
N HIS A 133 9.93 -0.25 9.07
CA HIS A 133 9.27 0.14 7.82
C HIS A 133 10.12 -0.18 6.58
N SER A 134 11.29 -0.83 6.73
CA SER A 134 12.14 -1.23 5.60
C SER A 134 11.56 -2.43 4.85
N LYS A 135 11.91 -2.57 3.56
CA LYS A 135 11.22 -3.44 2.59
C LYS A 135 11.06 -4.87 3.11
N LEU A 136 9.80 -5.29 3.19
CA LEU A 136 9.37 -6.67 3.48
C LEU A 136 10.12 -7.67 2.61
N THR A 137 10.46 -8.84 3.17
CA THR A 137 10.94 -9.98 2.37
C THR A 137 9.87 -10.45 1.39
N ALA A 138 10.24 -11.16 0.33
CA ALA A 138 9.27 -11.68 -0.64
C ALA A 138 8.17 -12.54 0.01
N ALA A 139 8.51 -13.33 1.04
CA ALA A 139 7.53 -14.12 1.79
C ALA A 139 6.55 -13.23 2.58
N GLU A 140 7.05 -12.20 3.24
CA GLU A 140 6.21 -11.25 3.99
C GLU A 140 5.35 -10.38 3.07
N VAL A 141 5.87 -9.99 1.90
CA VAL A 141 5.08 -9.33 0.85
C VAL A 141 3.94 -10.26 0.42
N ASN A 142 4.22 -11.51 0.07
CA ASN A 142 3.19 -12.43 -0.38
C ASN A 142 2.15 -12.76 0.70
N GLU A 143 2.57 -12.87 1.97
CA GLU A 143 1.65 -13.02 3.09
C GLU A 143 0.77 -11.76 3.26
N LYS A 144 1.36 -10.56 3.17
CA LYS A 144 0.61 -9.29 3.22
C LYS A 144 -0.47 -9.21 2.15
N TYR A 145 -0.18 -9.70 0.94
CA TYR A 145 -1.12 -9.68 -0.17
C TYR A 145 -1.95 -10.96 -0.31
N ASN A 146 -1.90 -11.91 0.64
CA ASN A 146 -2.62 -13.17 0.53
C ASN A 146 -4.15 -13.02 0.42
N ARG A 147 -4.71 -11.90 0.91
CA ARG A 147 -6.15 -11.59 0.87
C ARG A 147 -6.62 -10.92 -0.41
N VAL A 148 -5.71 -10.58 -1.32
CA VAL A 148 -6.09 -9.97 -2.60
C VAL A 148 -6.64 -11.04 -3.52
N ASP A 149 -7.97 -11.11 -3.62
CA ASP A 149 -8.67 -12.08 -4.47
C ASP A 149 -8.86 -11.61 -5.92
N THR A 150 -8.78 -10.29 -6.15
CA THR A 150 -9.01 -9.67 -7.46
C THR A 150 -7.77 -8.92 -7.90
N ILE A 151 -7.33 -9.22 -9.12
CA ILE A 151 -6.21 -8.55 -9.79
C ILE A 151 -6.59 -8.20 -11.22
N TYR A 152 -5.88 -7.26 -11.82
CA TYR A 152 -6.20 -6.67 -13.11
C TYR A 152 -5.01 -6.78 -14.06
N HIS A 153 -5.27 -7.26 -15.27
CA HIS A 153 -4.30 -7.33 -16.35
C HIS A 153 -4.82 -6.55 -17.55
N MET A 154 -3.95 -5.86 -18.29
CA MET A 154 -4.34 -5.20 -19.53
C MET A 154 -3.65 -5.80 -20.73
N CYS A 155 -4.37 -5.89 -21.84
CA CYS A 155 -3.84 -6.41 -23.09
C CYS A 155 -4.53 -5.79 -24.30
N GLN A 156 -3.93 -5.96 -25.47
CA GLN A 156 -4.59 -5.63 -26.73
C GLN A 156 -5.83 -6.52 -26.92
N LYS A 157 -6.97 -5.89 -27.18
CA LYS A 157 -8.27 -6.55 -27.37
C LYS A 157 -8.19 -7.64 -28.43
N LYS A 158 -7.51 -7.36 -29.55
CA LYS A 158 -7.34 -8.31 -30.65
C LYS A 158 -6.64 -9.59 -30.21
N ALA A 159 -5.52 -9.48 -29.49
CA ALA A 159 -4.76 -10.64 -29.04
C ALA A 159 -5.57 -11.51 -28.07
N TRP A 160 -6.35 -10.89 -27.19
CA TRP A 160 -7.26 -11.59 -26.29
C TRP A 160 -8.36 -12.36 -27.05
N GLU A 161 -9.08 -11.69 -27.95
CA GLU A 161 -10.16 -12.31 -28.72
C GLU A 161 -9.66 -13.41 -29.67
N ASP A 162 -8.45 -13.27 -30.23
CA ASP A 162 -7.80 -14.31 -31.03
C ASP A 162 -7.52 -15.57 -30.19
N CYS A 163 -7.03 -15.42 -28.94
CA CYS A 163 -6.85 -16.55 -28.02
C CYS A 163 -8.19 -17.16 -27.58
N LYS A 164 -9.20 -16.33 -27.31
CA LYS A 164 -10.54 -16.75 -26.88
C LYS A 164 -11.27 -17.54 -27.95
N SER A 165 -11.24 -17.09 -29.20
CA SER A 165 -11.84 -17.81 -30.34
C SER A 165 -11.19 -19.18 -30.58
N GLN A 166 -9.89 -19.30 -30.28
CA GLN A 166 -9.15 -20.57 -30.36
C GLN A 166 -9.24 -21.41 -29.08
N ARG A 167 -9.92 -20.93 -28.04
CA ARG A 167 -10.00 -21.56 -26.71
C ARG A 167 -8.63 -21.85 -26.09
N LYS A 168 -7.63 -20.99 -26.36
CA LYS A 168 -6.27 -21.11 -25.83
C LYS A 168 -6.05 -20.13 -24.68
N ALA A 169 -5.13 -20.45 -23.77
CA ALA A 169 -4.66 -19.45 -22.80
C ALA A 169 -4.03 -18.26 -23.53
N TYR A 170 -4.27 -17.07 -23.01
CA TYR A 170 -3.60 -15.85 -23.44
C TYR A 170 -2.24 -15.74 -22.75
N PHE A 171 -1.23 -15.36 -23.52
CA PHE A 171 0.10 -15.01 -23.02
C PHE A 171 0.49 -13.64 -23.59
N PRO A 172 1.05 -12.72 -22.79
CA PRO A 172 1.50 -11.44 -23.30
C PRO A 172 2.65 -11.60 -24.30
N PRO A 173 2.84 -10.66 -25.25
CA PRO A 173 3.90 -10.76 -26.26
C PRO A 173 5.31 -10.94 -25.68
N THR A 174 5.57 -10.33 -24.52
CA THR A 174 6.84 -10.37 -23.81
C THR A 174 6.95 -11.53 -22.82
N PHE A 175 5.95 -12.41 -22.72
CA PHE A 175 5.87 -13.47 -21.70
C PHE A 175 7.18 -14.23 -21.47
N VAL A 176 7.84 -14.66 -22.55
CA VAL A 176 9.10 -15.42 -22.43
C VAL A 176 10.26 -14.53 -21.98
N ALA A 177 10.36 -13.30 -22.50
CA ALA A 177 11.39 -12.33 -22.11
C ALA A 177 11.24 -11.92 -20.63
N ASP A 178 10.01 -11.85 -20.16
CA ASP A 178 9.64 -11.49 -18.80
C ASP A 178 9.79 -12.67 -17.81
N GLY A 179 10.40 -13.79 -18.23
CA GLY A 179 10.59 -14.93 -17.33
C GLY A 179 9.36 -15.82 -17.15
N LYS A 180 8.49 -15.86 -18.16
CA LYS A 180 7.23 -16.64 -18.21
C LYS A 180 6.20 -16.13 -17.20
N MET A 181 6.09 -14.82 -17.07
CA MET A 181 5.07 -14.17 -16.26
C MET A 181 4.17 -13.24 -17.07
N THR A 182 2.95 -13.07 -16.56
CA THR A 182 1.98 -12.08 -17.02
C THR A 182 1.86 -11.00 -15.95
N HIS A 183 2.17 -9.76 -16.28
CA HIS A 183 2.09 -8.63 -15.35
C HIS A 183 0.65 -8.24 -15.04
N ALA A 184 0.35 -7.99 -13.77
CA ALA A 184 -0.95 -7.51 -13.32
C ALA A 184 -0.80 -6.43 -12.24
N THR A 185 -1.93 -5.90 -11.77
CA THR A 185 -1.99 -5.01 -10.61
C THR A 185 -3.20 -5.32 -9.74
N SER A 186 -3.11 -5.11 -8.43
CA SER A 186 -4.28 -5.15 -7.54
C SER A 186 -5.01 -3.79 -7.46
N VAL A 187 -4.44 -2.75 -8.08
CA VAL A 187 -4.99 -1.38 -8.07
C VAL A 187 -5.23 -0.94 -9.51
N PRO A 188 -6.47 -0.98 -10.02
CA PRO A 188 -6.75 -0.82 -11.45
C PRO A 188 -6.25 0.53 -12.01
N GLY A 189 -6.32 1.61 -11.22
CA GLY A 189 -5.78 2.92 -11.63
C GLY A 189 -4.28 2.91 -11.98
N ARG A 190 -3.49 1.97 -11.43
CA ARG A 190 -2.07 1.83 -11.79
C ARG A 190 -1.88 1.38 -13.23
N LEU A 191 -2.85 0.67 -13.83
CA LEU A 191 -2.78 0.28 -15.24
C LEU A 191 -2.68 1.49 -16.16
N ILE A 192 -3.27 2.63 -15.80
CA ILE A 192 -3.17 3.84 -16.64
C ILE A 192 -1.72 4.34 -16.68
N SER A 193 -1.08 4.45 -15.51
CA SER A 193 0.34 4.84 -15.44
C SER A 193 1.26 3.84 -16.13
N THR A 194 1.03 2.53 -15.97
CA THR A 194 1.87 1.52 -16.62
C THR A 194 1.63 1.48 -18.12
N ALA A 195 0.39 1.71 -18.58
CA ALA A 195 0.05 1.73 -20.00
C ALA A 195 0.73 2.91 -20.71
N ASN A 196 0.68 4.09 -20.09
CA ASN A 196 1.34 5.28 -20.61
C ASN A 196 2.87 5.20 -20.57
N HIS A 197 3.41 4.40 -19.65
CA HIS A 197 4.84 4.13 -19.65
C HIS A 197 5.20 3.16 -20.77
N PHE A 198 4.53 2.00 -20.90
CA PHE A 198 5.00 0.92 -21.78
C PHE A 198 4.39 0.91 -23.19
N TYR A 199 3.17 1.40 -23.36
CA TYR A 199 2.33 1.06 -24.52
C TYR A 199 1.68 2.26 -25.22
N THR A 200 2.06 3.50 -24.91
CA THR A 200 1.50 4.72 -25.56
C THR A 200 1.55 4.64 -27.09
N ASP A 201 2.68 4.17 -27.64
CA ASP A 201 2.87 4.06 -29.09
C ASP A 201 2.18 2.84 -29.72
N SER A 202 1.53 1.99 -28.92
CA SER A 202 0.84 0.81 -29.43
C SER A 202 -0.43 1.20 -30.19
N VAL A 203 -0.70 0.49 -31.29
CA VAL A 203 -1.88 0.72 -32.14
C VAL A 203 -2.99 -0.28 -31.78
N GLY A 204 -4.23 0.21 -31.81
CA GLY A 204 -5.44 -0.59 -31.59
C GLY A 204 -6.02 -0.51 -30.19
N ASP A 205 -7.14 -1.20 -30.00
CA ASP A 205 -7.91 -1.19 -28.77
C ASP A 205 -7.25 -2.01 -27.67
N TRP A 206 -7.34 -1.50 -26.44
CA TRP A 206 -6.90 -2.17 -25.24
C TRP A 206 -8.08 -2.45 -24.31
N ILE A 207 -7.96 -3.53 -23.56
CA ILE A 207 -8.94 -3.94 -22.56
C ILE A 207 -8.24 -4.22 -21.23
N CYS A 208 -8.97 -4.03 -20.14
CA CYS A 208 -8.59 -4.45 -18.81
C CYS A 208 -9.41 -5.68 -18.43
N LEU A 209 -8.73 -6.78 -18.12
CA LEU A 209 -9.29 -8.00 -17.58
C LEU A 209 -9.28 -7.92 -16.05
N GLU A 210 -10.42 -8.15 -15.43
CA GLU A 210 -10.51 -8.44 -14.00
C GLU A 210 -10.44 -9.94 -13.79
N LEU A 211 -9.50 -10.35 -12.95
CA LEU A 211 -9.14 -11.75 -12.74
C LEU A 211 -9.45 -12.17 -11.31
N ASN A 212 -10.06 -13.34 -11.19
CA ASN A 212 -10.19 -14.07 -9.94
C ASN A 212 -8.88 -14.82 -9.64
N ARG A 213 -8.08 -14.27 -8.74
CA ARG A 213 -6.77 -14.85 -8.36
C ARG A 213 -6.93 -16.23 -7.71
N GLY A 214 -7.89 -16.40 -6.79
CA GLY A 214 -8.12 -17.70 -6.17
C GLY A 214 -8.49 -18.78 -7.18
N GLY A 215 -9.21 -18.39 -8.25
CA GLY A 215 -9.48 -19.27 -9.39
C GLY A 215 -8.22 -19.67 -10.17
N LEU A 216 -7.30 -18.74 -10.40
CA LEU A 216 -5.99 -19.04 -11.02
C LEU A 216 -5.16 -20.01 -10.15
N GLU A 217 -5.10 -19.77 -8.84
CA GLU A 217 -4.35 -20.61 -7.90
C GLU A 217 -4.89 -22.04 -7.84
N GLN A 218 -6.21 -22.23 -7.90
CA GLN A 218 -6.85 -23.56 -7.97
C GLN A 218 -6.47 -24.34 -9.24
N LEU A 219 -6.07 -23.64 -10.32
CA LEU A 219 -5.57 -24.25 -11.55
C LEU A 219 -4.05 -24.50 -11.50
N GLY A 220 -3.39 -24.21 -10.38
CA GLY A 220 -1.94 -24.29 -10.24
C GLY A 220 -1.19 -23.13 -10.91
N ILE A 221 -1.90 -22.06 -11.29
CA ILE A 221 -1.29 -20.85 -11.86
C ILE A 221 -0.92 -19.92 -10.70
N VAL A 222 0.38 -19.87 -10.40
CA VAL A 222 0.90 -19.14 -9.25
C VAL A 222 0.91 -17.65 -9.52
N THR A 223 0.46 -16.85 -8.54
CA THR A 223 0.61 -15.39 -8.55
C THR A 223 1.52 -14.99 -7.40
N VAL A 224 2.59 -14.24 -7.70
CA VAL A 224 3.54 -13.74 -6.69
C VAL A 224 3.50 -12.23 -6.67
N PHE A 225 3.43 -11.63 -5.49
CA PHE A 225 3.47 -10.19 -5.28
C PHE A 225 4.93 -9.74 -5.08
N GLU A 226 5.43 -8.91 -6.00
CA GLU A 226 6.83 -8.53 -6.07
C GLU A 226 6.99 -7.06 -6.51
N ALA A 227 8.23 -6.55 -6.47
CA ALA A 227 8.54 -5.20 -6.94
C ALA A 227 8.29 -5.05 -8.46
N ALA A 228 8.17 -3.81 -8.92
CA ALA A 228 8.03 -3.51 -10.34
C ALA A 228 9.15 -4.15 -11.19
N MET A 229 8.77 -4.85 -12.26
CA MET A 229 9.69 -5.50 -13.19
C MET A 229 9.64 -4.84 -14.57
N PRO A 230 10.73 -4.92 -15.38
CA PRO A 230 10.70 -4.50 -16.76
C PRO A 230 9.65 -5.27 -17.57
N VAL A 231 9.22 -4.68 -18.68
CA VAL A 231 8.35 -5.32 -19.68
C VAL A 231 9.14 -5.40 -20.98
N GLY A 232 9.51 -6.62 -21.37
CA GLY A 232 10.48 -6.85 -22.44
C GLY A 232 11.80 -6.14 -22.14
N GLU A 233 12.24 -5.28 -23.07
CA GLU A 233 13.48 -4.51 -22.92
C GLU A 233 13.28 -3.17 -22.18
N LYS A 234 12.03 -2.77 -21.91
CA LYS A 234 11.74 -1.47 -21.29
C LYS A 234 11.76 -1.58 -19.76
N ALA A 235 12.64 -0.82 -19.13
CA ALA A 235 12.75 -0.75 -17.68
C ALA A 235 11.47 -0.22 -17.01
N ALA A 236 11.20 -0.67 -15.79
CA ALA A 236 10.16 -0.09 -14.94
C ALA A 236 10.46 1.38 -14.59
N ASP A 237 9.43 2.18 -14.31
CA ASP A 237 9.61 3.56 -13.84
C ASP A 237 10.15 3.53 -12.39
N GLY A 238 11.18 4.33 -12.11
CA GLY A 238 11.77 4.46 -10.77
C GLY A 238 10.76 4.93 -9.72
N LYS A 239 9.68 5.62 -10.12
CA LYS A 239 8.57 6.02 -9.24
C LYS A 239 7.78 4.83 -8.67
N TRP A 240 8.01 3.62 -9.17
CA TRP A 240 7.33 2.40 -8.72
C TRP A 240 8.19 1.54 -7.79
N GLU A 241 9.33 2.05 -7.32
CA GLU A 241 10.27 1.30 -6.47
C GLU A 241 9.66 0.77 -5.16
N ASP A 242 8.58 1.39 -4.70
CA ASP A 242 7.82 1.02 -3.51
C ASP A 242 6.47 0.35 -3.84
N PHE A 243 6.16 0.18 -5.13
CA PHE A 243 4.94 -0.50 -5.55
C PHE A 243 5.18 -2.00 -5.64
N VAL A 244 4.17 -2.73 -5.16
CA VAL A 244 4.09 -4.18 -5.29
C VAL A 244 3.06 -4.52 -6.36
N PHE A 245 3.44 -5.41 -7.26
CA PHE A 245 2.64 -5.90 -8.38
C PHE A 245 2.48 -7.42 -8.31
N PRO A 246 1.29 -7.97 -8.58
CA PRO A 246 1.11 -9.39 -8.85
C PRO A 246 1.72 -9.76 -10.22
N HIS A 247 2.61 -10.73 -10.22
CA HIS A 247 3.10 -11.43 -11.40
C HIS A 247 2.49 -12.83 -11.46
N ILE A 248 1.75 -13.09 -12.54
CA ILE A 248 1.07 -14.37 -12.76
C ILE A 248 2.04 -15.27 -13.54
N TYR A 249 2.57 -16.31 -12.92
CA TYR A 249 3.47 -17.27 -13.55
C TYR A 249 2.69 -18.28 -14.40
N GLY A 250 2.20 -17.79 -15.54
CA GLY A 250 1.41 -18.55 -16.48
C GLY A 250 0.61 -17.66 -17.42
N GLY A 251 -0.11 -18.30 -18.33
CA GLY A 251 -1.07 -17.64 -19.20
C GLY A 251 -2.45 -17.58 -18.55
N ILE A 252 -3.31 -16.69 -19.05
CA ILE A 252 -4.67 -16.52 -18.56
C ILE A 252 -5.61 -17.41 -19.39
N PRO A 253 -6.29 -18.41 -18.81
CA PRO A 253 -7.25 -19.24 -19.53
C PRO A 253 -8.43 -18.40 -20.06
N THR A 254 -8.64 -18.41 -21.37
CA THR A 254 -9.73 -17.64 -22.02
C THR A 254 -11.07 -18.39 -22.05
N HIS A 255 -11.04 -19.71 -21.84
CA HIS A 255 -12.19 -20.60 -22.04
C HIS A 255 -12.77 -21.15 -20.73
N LEU A 256 -12.16 -20.83 -19.58
CA LEU A 256 -12.64 -21.24 -18.26
C LEU A 256 -13.45 -20.11 -17.65
N GLU A 257 -14.71 -20.41 -17.33
CA GLU A 257 -15.60 -19.47 -16.64
C GLU A 257 -15.09 -19.15 -15.24
N GLY A 258 -15.35 -17.93 -14.76
CA GLY A 258 -15.00 -17.51 -13.41
C GLY A 258 -13.53 -17.16 -13.19
N ILE A 259 -12.65 -17.32 -14.19
CA ILE A 259 -11.26 -16.82 -14.14
C ILE A 259 -11.21 -15.33 -14.50
N VAL A 260 -11.76 -14.97 -15.65
CA VAL A 260 -12.00 -13.57 -16.00
C VAL A 260 -13.42 -13.22 -15.58
N THR A 261 -13.56 -12.36 -14.58
CA THR A 261 -14.86 -11.99 -14.02
C THR A 261 -15.49 -10.83 -14.76
N ASN A 262 -14.68 -9.89 -15.25
CA ASN A 262 -15.11 -8.75 -16.04
C ASN A 262 -14.06 -8.36 -17.10
N ILE A 263 -14.51 -7.70 -18.17
CA ILE A 263 -13.66 -7.10 -19.19
C ILE A 263 -14.11 -5.65 -19.38
N TYR A 264 -13.19 -4.72 -19.18
CA TYR A 264 -13.43 -3.29 -19.30
C TYR A 264 -12.70 -2.70 -20.49
N GLU A 265 -13.28 -1.66 -21.07
CA GLU A 265 -12.66 -0.85 -22.13
C GLU A 265 -11.61 0.09 -21.52
N MET A 266 -10.42 0.15 -22.11
CA MET A 266 -9.44 1.18 -21.77
C MET A 266 -9.57 2.35 -22.73
N VAL A 267 -9.95 3.52 -22.20
CA VAL A 267 -10.18 4.74 -22.97
C VAL A 267 -8.84 5.39 -23.30
N ARG A 268 -8.64 5.75 -24.57
CA ARG A 268 -7.43 6.39 -25.07
C ARG A 268 -7.77 7.71 -25.78
N SER A 269 -6.86 8.68 -25.70
CA SER A 269 -6.90 9.88 -26.55
C SER A 269 -6.39 9.57 -27.96
N ASN A 270 -6.58 10.53 -28.87
CA ASN A 270 -6.16 10.42 -30.26
C ASN A 270 -4.64 10.27 -30.45
N ASP A 271 -3.83 10.70 -29.47
CA ASP A 271 -2.37 10.55 -29.48
C ASP A 271 -1.88 9.23 -28.88
N GLY A 272 -2.80 8.35 -28.47
CA GLY A 272 -2.50 7.04 -27.90
C GLY A 272 -2.36 7.01 -26.38
N THR A 273 -2.43 8.16 -25.69
CA THR A 273 -2.41 8.22 -24.22
C THR A 273 -3.61 7.51 -23.62
N PHE A 274 -3.38 6.65 -22.64
CA PHE A 274 -4.42 6.01 -21.84
C PHE A 274 -4.97 6.98 -20.80
N LEU A 275 -6.28 7.13 -20.77
CA LEU A 275 -6.98 8.12 -19.95
C LEU A 275 -7.67 7.48 -18.74
N SER A 276 -8.40 6.39 -18.96
CA SER A 276 -9.18 5.72 -17.91
C SER A 276 -9.54 4.29 -18.30
N ILE A 277 -10.01 3.52 -17.32
CA ILE A 277 -10.69 2.23 -17.50
C ILE A 277 -12.17 2.47 -17.27
N LYS A 278 -12.96 2.32 -18.34
CA LYS A 278 -14.39 2.61 -18.31
C LYS A 278 -15.10 1.78 -17.24
N ASP A 279 -15.95 2.46 -16.46
CA ASP A 279 -16.75 1.89 -15.36
C ASP A 279 -15.93 1.31 -14.18
N LEU A 280 -14.60 1.44 -14.18
CA LEU A 280 -13.73 0.92 -13.12
C LEU A 280 -12.87 2.01 -12.45
N THR A 281 -12.42 3.02 -13.20
CA THR A 281 -11.66 4.15 -12.67
C THR A 281 -12.36 5.45 -13.02
N GLY A 282 -12.66 6.27 -12.01
CA GLY A 282 -13.24 7.61 -12.14
C GLY A 282 -12.19 8.70 -12.18
#